data_AF-A0A4Q4Y8J0-F1
#
_entry.id   AF-A0A4Q4Y8J0-F1
#
_cell.length_a   1.000
_cell.length_b   1.000
_cell.length_c   1.000
_cell.angle_alpha   90.00
_cell.angle_beta   90.00
_cell.angle_gamma   90.00
#
_symmetry.space_group_name_H-M   'P 1'
#
loop_
_entity.id
_entity.type
_entity.pdbx_description
1 polymer ?
#
loop_
_entity_poly.entity_id
_entity_poly.type
_entity_poly.pdbx_seq_one_letter_code
_entity_poly.pdbx_strand_id
1 'polypeptide(L)'
;MSTNDFPRFRDLPTELRLKIWSFCIPGRRVYEMDVPLSDNHVTFPAGADRPRELWSSPSGRIPVISRVCREARESVLKCHLYMTGEEAQTDEEGVPYPRWSTWNANPPVRLRKGFDVVHLHWHRSYDHHVWLPAAPNPLPSFRWLANQAAAASVSAELLHPFDRDQDNTFFPTTTIGHEEVKYFSPHVLYYVVLAIVEIHMSDYEAAQAQVFGALGEEPIKLVDPRDTATVARFRDAWRRHRLPSEEPDLAEFFSRTTDSAEAYCASVEQWCQDLEKVWMWHKCIELGVRDNARAEIWPDPNRPTGVPFTFPLPAFPTRHIDWTRRELNREHPWVQTQLGLMPRFEPALMFRHCNKKCGLPSEPRPGGLAAVRGGRAVRGGRNGR
;
A
#
# COMPACT_ATOMS: atom_id res chain seq x y z
N MET A 1 35.14 32.57 -1.15
CA MET A 1 34.42 31.27 -1.13
C MET A 1 35.33 30.22 -1.73
N SER A 2 35.93 29.36 -0.92
CA SER A 2 36.71 28.22 -1.44
C SER A 2 35.77 27.09 -1.84
N THR A 3 36.00 26.50 -3.01
CA THR A 3 35.33 25.28 -3.44
C THR A 3 35.78 24.12 -2.56
N ASN A 4 34.90 23.66 -1.67
CA ASN A 4 35.10 22.46 -0.85
C ASN A 4 34.92 21.18 -1.69
N ASP A 5 35.60 21.08 -2.83
CA ASP A 5 35.82 19.80 -3.49
C ASP A 5 36.72 18.95 -2.59
N PHE A 6 36.34 17.70 -2.35
CA PHE A 6 37.17 16.73 -1.64
C PHE A 6 38.31 16.30 -2.58
N PRO A 7 39.52 16.91 -2.52
CA PRO A 7 40.39 16.96 -3.71
C PRO A 7 40.89 15.57 -4.09
N ARG A 8 41.05 14.72 -3.08
CA ARG A 8 41.62 13.38 -3.15
C ARG A 8 40.66 12.30 -3.62
N PHE A 9 39.37 12.58 -3.83
CA PHE A 9 38.44 11.54 -4.28
C PHE A 9 38.85 10.97 -5.64
N ARG A 10 39.32 11.83 -6.55
CA ARG A 10 39.78 11.41 -7.89
C ARG A 10 41.11 10.65 -7.86
N ASP A 11 41.92 10.84 -6.83
CA ASP A 11 43.21 10.18 -6.64
C ASP A 11 43.06 8.75 -6.09
N LEU A 12 41.86 8.37 -5.65
CA LEU A 12 41.57 7.02 -5.16
C LEU A 12 41.53 6.00 -6.32
N PRO A 13 42.07 4.78 -6.10
CA PRO A 13 41.83 3.63 -6.96
C PRO A 13 40.35 3.45 -7.30
N THR A 14 40.08 2.99 -8.52
CA THR A 14 38.71 2.85 -9.07
C THR A 14 37.83 1.98 -8.19
N GLU A 15 38.40 0.94 -7.58
CA GLU A 15 37.73 0.00 -6.67
C GLU A 15 37.21 0.74 -5.42
N LEU A 16 38.00 1.66 -4.87
CA LEU A 16 37.61 2.45 -3.70
C LEU A 16 36.58 3.51 -4.05
N ARG A 17 36.71 4.18 -5.21
CA ARG A 17 35.69 5.14 -5.69
C ARG A 17 34.34 4.48 -5.93
N LEU A 18 34.32 3.35 -6.63
CA LEU A 18 33.11 2.54 -6.83
C LEU A 18 32.52 2.04 -5.51
N LYS A 19 33.37 1.64 -4.54
CA LYS A 19 32.90 1.22 -3.22
C LYS A 19 32.27 2.39 -2.45
N ILE A 20 32.85 3.58 -2.50
CA ILE A 20 32.26 4.79 -1.92
C ILE A 20 30.91 5.10 -2.59
N TRP A 21 30.83 5.07 -3.93
CA TRP A 21 29.55 5.27 -4.62
C TRP A 21 28.49 4.26 -4.21
N SER A 22 28.85 3.00 -3.95
CA SER A 22 27.91 1.98 -3.44
C SER A 22 27.33 2.30 -2.06
N PHE A 23 28.08 2.98 -1.19
CA PHE A 23 27.60 3.49 0.10
C PHE A 23 26.78 4.79 0.00
N CYS A 24 26.93 5.54 -1.10
CA CYS A 24 26.15 6.76 -1.36
C CYS A 24 24.80 6.49 -2.05
N ILE A 25 24.47 5.25 -2.41
CA ILE A 25 23.13 4.90 -2.89
C ILE A 25 22.16 4.87 -1.68
N PRO A 26 20.97 5.50 -1.75
CA PRO A 26 20.02 5.55 -0.62
C PRO A 26 19.65 4.18 -0.05
N GLY A 27 19.10 4.17 1.19
CA GLY A 27 18.58 2.96 1.83
C GLY A 27 17.39 2.34 1.08
N ARG A 28 16.79 1.29 1.62
CA ARG A 28 15.70 0.53 0.97
C ARG A 28 14.54 1.46 0.59
N ARG A 29 14.11 1.42 -0.68
CA ARG A 29 13.00 2.21 -1.22
C ARG A 29 11.80 1.30 -1.48
N VAL A 30 10.61 1.88 -1.45
CA VAL A 30 9.35 1.22 -1.82
C VAL A 30 8.95 1.72 -3.19
N TYR A 31 9.01 0.89 -4.22
CA TYR A 31 8.55 1.17 -5.58
C TYR A 31 7.04 0.91 -5.66
N GLU A 32 6.25 1.98 -5.75
CA GLU A 32 4.80 1.89 -5.99
C GLU A 32 4.54 1.64 -7.48
N MET A 33 3.72 0.63 -7.78
CA MET A 33 3.40 0.26 -9.16
C MET A 33 2.22 1.07 -9.72
N ASP A 34 1.32 1.49 -8.84
CA ASP A 34 0.06 2.15 -9.11
C ASP A 34 -0.20 3.30 -8.13
N VAL A 35 -1.45 3.78 -8.06
CA VAL A 35 -1.88 4.86 -7.18
C VAL A 35 -3.07 4.39 -6.35
N PRO A 36 -3.12 4.74 -5.05
CA PRO A 36 -4.24 4.40 -4.18
C PRO A 36 -5.57 5.02 -4.65
N LEU A 37 -6.64 4.23 -4.60
CA LEU A 37 -7.98 4.75 -4.40
C LEU A 37 -8.14 5.14 -2.92
N SER A 38 -9.13 5.99 -2.64
CA SER A 38 -9.27 6.81 -1.43
C SER A 38 -9.26 6.07 -0.09
N ASP A 39 -9.56 4.78 -0.09
CA ASP A 39 -10.27 4.18 1.03
C ASP A 39 -9.39 3.89 2.26
N ASN A 40 -8.05 3.79 2.09
CA ASN A 40 -7.09 3.57 3.19
C ASN A 40 -6.20 4.80 3.50
N HIS A 41 -6.58 5.98 3.02
CA HIS A 41 -5.86 7.23 3.29
C HIS A 41 -6.33 7.89 4.58
N VAL A 42 -5.41 8.08 5.53
CA VAL A 42 -5.65 8.88 6.75
C VAL A 42 -5.94 10.34 6.41
N THR A 43 -5.33 10.87 5.33
CA THR A 43 -5.56 12.23 4.86
C THR A 43 -5.80 12.20 3.35
N PHE A 44 -6.96 12.67 2.91
CA PHE A 44 -7.21 12.88 1.48
C PHE A 44 -6.88 14.33 1.08
N PRO A 45 -6.07 14.56 0.04
CA PRO A 45 -5.69 15.91 -0.35
C PRO A 45 -6.86 16.68 -0.99
N ALA A 46 -7.51 17.54 -0.20
CA ALA A 46 -8.50 18.50 -0.65
C ALA A 46 -7.99 19.33 -1.86
N GLY A 47 -8.83 19.47 -2.89
CA GLY A 47 -8.50 20.24 -4.09
C GLY A 47 -7.53 19.56 -5.07
N ALA A 48 -7.24 18.27 -4.90
CA ALA A 48 -6.49 17.48 -5.89
C ALA A 48 -7.35 17.16 -7.13
N ASP A 49 -7.67 18.18 -7.94
CA ASP A 49 -8.48 18.09 -9.17
C ASP A 49 -7.98 17.04 -10.19
N ARG A 50 -6.74 16.54 -10.02
CA ARG A 50 -6.18 15.41 -10.79
C ARG A 50 -5.25 14.56 -9.92
N PRO A 51 -5.55 13.25 -9.73
CA PRO A 51 -4.58 12.29 -9.14
C PRO A 51 -3.22 12.30 -9.86
N ARG A 52 -3.22 12.51 -11.20
CA ARG A 52 -1.99 12.66 -12.00
C ARG A 52 -1.01 13.71 -11.51
N GLU A 53 -1.49 14.82 -10.93
CA GLU A 53 -0.62 15.94 -10.58
C GLU A 53 0.06 15.76 -9.22
N LEU A 54 -0.52 14.98 -8.30
CA LEU A 54 0.16 14.52 -7.09
C LEU A 54 1.29 13.54 -7.45
N TRP A 55 1.01 12.57 -8.32
CA TRP A 55 1.76 11.32 -8.42
C TRP A 55 2.80 11.26 -9.55
N SER A 56 3.64 12.29 -9.65
CA SER A 56 4.98 12.15 -10.28
C SER A 56 5.94 11.45 -9.30
N SER A 57 5.56 10.21 -8.97
CA SER A 57 6.06 9.36 -7.90
C SER A 57 7.57 9.56 -7.61
N PRO A 58 7.92 10.07 -6.41
CA PRO A 58 9.29 10.10 -5.94
C PRO A 58 9.94 8.70 -5.84
N SER A 59 9.17 7.65 -5.53
CA SER A 59 9.67 6.27 -5.46
C SER A 59 10.16 5.77 -6.83
N GLY A 60 9.49 6.13 -7.92
CA GLY A 60 9.93 5.86 -9.29
C GLY A 60 11.08 6.72 -9.82
N ARG A 61 11.72 7.58 -9.01
CA ARG A 61 12.86 8.41 -9.46
C ARG A 61 14.18 7.64 -9.36
N ILE A 62 15.08 7.86 -10.31
CA ILE A 62 16.49 7.44 -10.16
C ILE A 62 17.10 8.30 -9.03
N PRO A 63 17.80 7.70 -8.04
CA PRO A 63 18.41 8.42 -6.94
C PRO A 63 19.23 9.65 -7.36
N VAL A 64 19.16 10.74 -6.60
CA VAL A 64 19.83 12.02 -6.95
C VAL A 64 21.34 11.87 -7.08
N ILE A 65 21.96 10.94 -6.35
CA ILE A 65 23.39 10.60 -6.46
C ILE A 65 23.82 10.23 -7.90
N SER A 66 22.91 9.69 -8.74
CA SER A 66 23.14 9.42 -10.18
C SER A 66 23.39 10.67 -11.04
N ARG A 67 23.20 11.87 -10.48
CA ARG A 67 23.38 13.16 -11.16
C ARG A 67 24.76 13.76 -10.93
N VAL A 68 25.50 13.32 -9.90
CA VAL A 68 26.78 13.91 -9.50
C VAL A 68 27.86 13.76 -10.58
N CYS A 69 28.07 12.53 -11.08
CA CYS A 69 29.04 12.28 -12.15
C CYS A 69 28.69 10.99 -12.92
N ARG A 70 29.45 10.70 -13.98
CA ARG A 70 29.28 9.48 -14.79
C ARG A 70 29.47 8.20 -13.97
N GLU A 71 30.48 8.15 -13.10
CA GLU A 71 30.79 6.97 -12.29
C GLU A 71 29.69 6.68 -11.25
N ALA A 72 29.19 7.72 -10.57
CA ALA A 72 28.05 7.61 -9.66
C ALA A 72 26.78 7.14 -10.40
N ARG A 73 26.54 7.65 -11.61
CA ARG A 73 25.45 7.20 -12.47
C ARG A 73 25.57 5.72 -12.81
N GLU A 74 26.71 5.29 -13.33
CA GLU A 74 26.94 3.88 -13.68
C GLU A 74 26.81 2.96 -12.45
N SER A 75 27.26 3.40 -11.27
CA SER A 75 27.10 2.67 -10.01
C SER A 75 25.64 2.51 -9.60
N VAL A 76 24.81 3.56 -9.75
CA VAL A 76 23.36 3.48 -9.54
C VAL A 76 22.70 2.56 -10.58
N LEU A 77 22.99 2.78 -11.87
CA LEU A 77 22.32 2.07 -12.96
C LEU A 77 22.58 0.55 -12.91
N LYS A 78 23.80 0.12 -12.53
CA LYS A 78 24.15 -1.31 -12.40
C LYS A 78 23.31 -2.08 -11.37
N CYS A 79 22.74 -1.40 -10.37
CA CYS A 79 22.02 -2.03 -9.27
C CYS A 79 20.50 -2.07 -9.45
N HIS A 80 19.94 -1.37 -10.44
CA HIS A 80 18.50 -1.25 -10.65
C HIS A 80 18.05 -2.01 -11.91
N LEU A 81 16.95 -2.74 -11.78
CA LEU A 81 16.14 -3.19 -12.89
C LEU A 81 15.49 -1.96 -13.55
N TYR A 82 15.77 -1.75 -14.83
CA TYR A 82 15.13 -0.74 -15.67
C TYR A 82 14.25 -1.42 -16.71
N MET A 83 12.96 -1.06 -16.75
CA MET A 83 12.08 -1.46 -17.85
C MET A 83 11.27 -0.27 -18.35
N THR A 84 11.28 -0.05 -19.65
CA THR A 84 10.31 0.77 -20.36
C THR A 84 9.08 -0.09 -20.65
N GLY A 85 7.88 0.42 -20.39
CA GLY A 85 6.62 -0.36 -20.38
C GLY A 85 6.06 -0.74 -21.76
N GLU A 86 6.92 -1.17 -22.68
CA GLU A 86 6.63 -1.33 -24.12
C GLU A 86 6.74 -2.77 -24.65
N GLU A 87 7.32 -3.72 -23.92
CA GLU A 87 7.49 -5.11 -24.37
C GLU A 87 6.60 -6.10 -23.60
N ALA A 88 5.85 -6.94 -24.34
CA ALA A 88 4.60 -7.57 -23.89
C ALA A 88 4.72 -9.03 -23.41
N GLN A 89 3.91 -9.31 -22.37
CA GLN A 89 4.28 -10.22 -21.28
C GLN A 89 3.10 -10.32 -20.24
N THR A 90 2.35 -11.42 -19.97
CA THR A 90 2.30 -12.79 -20.56
C THR A 90 1.70 -13.93 -19.64
N ASP A 91 2.40 -14.32 -18.56
CA ASP A 91 2.10 -15.29 -17.45
C ASP A 91 1.85 -16.84 -17.62
N GLU A 92 0.92 -17.48 -16.86
CA GLU A 92 1.13 -18.83 -16.21
C GLU A 92 1.51 -20.02 -17.11
N GLU A 93 0.99 -20.13 -18.33
CA GLU A 93 1.27 -21.23 -19.26
C GLU A 93 2.51 -21.01 -20.17
N GLY A 94 3.46 -20.19 -19.73
CA GLY A 94 4.80 -20.09 -20.34
C GLY A 94 5.06 -18.81 -21.12
N VAL A 95 4.58 -17.67 -20.62
CA VAL A 95 4.80 -16.34 -21.20
C VAL A 95 5.20 -15.32 -20.10
N PRO A 96 5.90 -14.19 -20.39
CA PRO A 96 6.62 -13.42 -19.33
C PRO A 96 5.76 -12.37 -18.57
N TYR A 97 6.34 -11.33 -17.94
CA TYR A 97 5.62 -10.26 -17.19
C TYR A 97 6.46 -8.93 -17.19
N PRO A 98 6.05 -7.76 -17.76
CA PRO A 98 4.70 -7.14 -17.74
C PRO A 98 4.18 -6.42 -19.03
N ARG A 99 2.85 -6.24 -19.17
CA ARG A 99 2.33 -4.90 -19.50
C ARG A 99 1.20 -4.49 -18.56
N TRP A 100 1.38 -3.30 -18.01
CA TRP A 100 0.64 -2.72 -16.90
C TRP A 100 -0.37 -1.68 -17.43
N SER A 101 -1.48 -1.41 -16.72
CA SER A 101 -2.32 -0.21 -16.96
C SER A 101 -3.35 0.11 -15.85
N THR A 102 -2.97 0.03 -14.57
CA THR A 102 -3.80 0.58 -13.47
C THR A 102 -3.66 2.11 -13.41
N TRP A 103 -4.66 2.84 -13.93
CA TRP A 103 -4.88 4.31 -13.89
C TRP A 103 -3.79 5.24 -14.50
N ASN A 104 -2.52 4.87 -14.44
CA ASN A 104 -1.39 5.69 -14.88
C ASN A 104 -0.65 5.05 -16.06
N ALA A 105 -0.08 5.90 -16.93
CA ALA A 105 0.88 5.44 -17.92
C ALA A 105 2.10 4.87 -17.17
N ASN A 106 2.37 3.59 -17.41
CA ASN A 106 3.35 2.76 -16.69
C ASN A 106 4.63 3.53 -16.38
N PRO A 107 4.87 3.92 -15.10
CA PRO A 107 6.15 4.49 -14.75
C PRO A 107 7.23 3.44 -15.07
N PRO A 108 8.38 3.85 -15.64
CA PRO A 108 9.44 2.89 -15.94
C PRO A 108 9.86 2.20 -14.66
N VAL A 109 9.85 0.86 -14.66
CA VAL A 109 10.26 0.05 -13.51
C VAL A 109 11.68 0.43 -13.15
N ARG A 110 11.89 0.75 -11.87
CA ARG A 110 13.15 1.27 -11.32
C ARG A 110 13.39 0.70 -9.93
N LEU A 111 13.53 -0.63 -9.88
CA LEU A 111 13.60 -1.44 -8.66
C LEU A 111 15.02 -1.98 -8.48
N ARG A 112 15.67 -1.80 -7.32
CA ARG A 112 16.90 -2.57 -7.04
C ARG A 112 16.56 -4.01 -6.71
N LYS A 113 16.96 -4.91 -7.61
CA LYS A 113 16.71 -6.35 -7.49
C LYS A 113 17.30 -6.88 -6.18
N GLY A 114 16.49 -7.60 -5.41
CA GLY A 114 16.86 -8.18 -4.12
C GLY A 114 17.12 -7.16 -3.00
N PHE A 115 16.74 -5.88 -3.15
CA PHE A 115 16.99 -4.85 -2.13
C PHE A 115 15.79 -3.95 -1.81
N ASP A 116 15.13 -3.42 -2.84
CA ASP A 116 13.94 -2.56 -2.70
C ASP A 116 12.67 -3.39 -2.48
N VAL A 117 11.58 -2.74 -2.08
CA VAL A 117 10.24 -3.32 -1.93
C VAL A 117 9.37 -2.91 -3.11
N VAL A 118 8.55 -3.80 -3.65
CA VAL A 118 7.47 -3.44 -4.59
C VAL A 118 6.15 -3.29 -3.84
N HIS A 119 5.35 -2.26 -4.13
CA HIS A 119 4.04 -2.05 -3.51
C HIS A 119 2.91 -1.91 -4.54
N LEU A 120 1.80 -2.58 -4.27
CA LEU A 120 0.55 -2.55 -5.04
C LEU A 120 -0.61 -2.03 -4.17
N HIS A 121 -1.22 -0.92 -4.57
CA HIS A 121 -2.41 -0.39 -3.91
C HIS A 121 -3.70 -1.09 -4.37
N TRP A 122 -3.76 -1.53 -5.63
CA TRP A 122 -4.93 -2.16 -6.28
C TRP A 122 -5.63 -3.20 -5.40
N HIS A 123 -6.96 -3.08 -5.39
CA HIS A 123 -7.91 -4.02 -4.81
C HIS A 123 -9.20 -4.00 -5.66
N ARG A 124 -10.13 -4.95 -5.45
CA ARG A 124 -11.23 -5.20 -6.42
C ARG A 124 -12.21 -4.05 -6.65
N SER A 125 -12.24 -2.99 -5.82
CA SER A 125 -13.08 -1.81 -6.10
C SER A 125 -12.58 -1.01 -7.32
N TYR A 126 -11.30 -1.14 -7.69
CA TYR A 126 -10.72 -0.53 -8.89
C TYR A 126 -11.45 -0.99 -10.15
N ASP A 127 -11.90 -2.24 -10.21
CA ASP A 127 -12.57 -2.79 -11.40
C ASP A 127 -14.01 -2.24 -11.59
N HIS A 128 -14.56 -1.61 -10.54
CA HIS A 128 -15.91 -1.06 -10.51
C HIS A 128 -15.96 0.49 -10.55
N HIS A 129 -14.81 1.15 -10.43
CA HIS A 129 -14.75 2.60 -10.37
C HIS A 129 -15.07 3.21 -11.76
N VAL A 130 -16.17 3.95 -11.88
CA VAL A 130 -16.82 4.37 -13.15
C VAL A 130 -15.91 5.18 -14.11
N TRP A 131 -14.77 5.66 -13.62
CA TRP A 131 -13.78 6.45 -14.38
C TRP A 131 -12.55 5.64 -14.82
N LEU A 132 -12.46 4.35 -14.45
CA LEU A 132 -11.35 3.47 -14.81
C LEU A 132 -11.73 2.65 -16.06
N PRO A 133 -10.88 2.61 -17.11
CA PRO A 133 -10.97 1.57 -18.13
C PRO A 133 -10.78 0.21 -17.46
N ALA A 134 -11.47 -0.83 -17.94
CA ALA A 134 -11.21 -2.20 -17.50
C ALA A 134 -9.73 -2.55 -17.77
N ALA A 135 -8.95 -2.61 -16.69
CA ALA A 135 -7.53 -2.93 -16.74
C ALA A 135 -7.33 -4.45 -16.63
N PRO A 136 -6.26 -5.01 -17.22
CA PRO A 136 -5.86 -6.37 -16.89
C PRO A 136 -5.50 -6.45 -15.39
N ASN A 137 -5.83 -7.59 -14.77
CA ASN A 137 -5.48 -7.86 -13.38
C ASN A 137 -3.97 -7.61 -13.15
N PRO A 138 -3.57 -6.75 -12.19
CA PRO A 138 -2.16 -6.42 -11.98
C PRO A 138 -1.37 -7.51 -11.24
N LEU A 139 -2.05 -8.47 -10.60
CA LEU A 139 -1.43 -9.49 -9.74
C LEU A 139 -0.37 -10.37 -10.42
N PRO A 140 -0.47 -10.80 -11.71
CA PRO A 140 0.61 -11.53 -12.37
C PRO A 140 1.89 -10.70 -12.51
N SER A 141 1.76 -9.42 -12.89
CA SER A 141 2.90 -8.50 -13.01
C SER A 141 3.48 -8.11 -11.63
N PHE A 142 2.63 -8.01 -10.60
CA PHE A 142 3.05 -7.85 -9.20
C PHE A 142 3.80 -9.07 -8.67
N ARG A 143 3.29 -10.28 -8.89
CA ARG A 143 3.97 -11.55 -8.54
C ARG A 143 5.38 -11.58 -9.08
N TRP A 144 5.60 -11.15 -10.33
CA TRP A 144 6.95 -11.13 -10.88
C TRP A 144 7.86 -10.09 -10.25
N LEU A 145 7.41 -8.83 -10.12
CA LEU A 145 8.24 -7.80 -9.47
C LEU A 145 8.53 -8.14 -8.01
N ALA A 146 7.58 -8.78 -7.31
CA ALA A 146 7.76 -9.35 -5.98
C ALA A 146 8.88 -10.39 -5.95
N ASN A 147 8.95 -11.27 -6.96
CA ASN A 147 10.04 -12.24 -7.14
C ASN A 147 11.38 -11.62 -7.59
N GLN A 148 11.42 -10.33 -7.96
CA GLN A 148 12.67 -9.57 -8.17
C GLN A 148 13.05 -8.69 -6.97
N ALA A 149 12.13 -8.42 -6.04
CA ALA A 149 12.32 -7.51 -4.91
C ALA A 149 13.00 -8.19 -3.70
N ALA A 150 13.33 -7.43 -2.66
CA ALA A 150 13.67 -8.01 -1.34
C ALA A 150 12.42 -8.46 -0.57
N ALA A 151 11.31 -7.77 -0.80
CA ALA A 151 9.99 -8.01 -0.24
C ALA A 151 8.95 -7.36 -1.17
N ALA A 152 7.70 -7.71 -0.98
CA ALA A 152 6.56 -7.07 -1.61
C ALA A 152 5.67 -6.41 -0.56
N SER A 153 4.68 -5.66 -1.01
CA SER A 153 3.73 -4.97 -0.16
C SER A 153 2.41 -4.76 -0.89
N VAL A 154 1.30 -4.82 -0.16
CA VAL A 154 -0.06 -4.64 -0.70
C VAL A 154 -0.90 -3.80 0.26
N SER A 155 -1.95 -3.15 -0.22
CA SER A 155 -2.98 -2.58 0.65
C SER A 155 -3.71 -3.68 1.44
N ALA A 156 -4.13 -3.38 2.69
CA ALA A 156 -5.01 -4.27 3.46
C ALA A 156 -6.33 -4.58 2.73
N GLU A 157 -6.88 -3.64 1.95
CA GLU A 157 -8.11 -3.85 1.18
C GLU A 157 -8.05 -5.03 0.23
N LEU A 158 -6.87 -5.32 -0.31
CA LEU A 158 -6.67 -6.45 -1.22
C LEU A 158 -6.86 -7.79 -0.49
N LEU A 159 -6.57 -7.88 0.81
CA LEU A 159 -6.59 -9.15 1.55
C LEU A 159 -7.72 -9.22 2.58
N HIS A 160 -7.71 -8.30 3.54
CA HIS A 160 -8.70 -8.18 4.61
C HIS A 160 -8.61 -6.74 5.15
N PRO A 161 -9.67 -5.91 4.99
CA PRO A 161 -9.66 -4.53 5.46
C PRO A 161 -9.35 -4.41 6.95
N PHE A 162 -8.57 -3.40 7.34
CA PHE A 162 -8.19 -3.20 8.75
C PHE A 162 -9.29 -2.49 9.55
N ASP A 163 -9.82 -1.39 9.01
CA ASP A 163 -10.91 -0.63 9.62
C ASP A 163 -12.24 -1.06 8.96
N ARG A 164 -13.07 -1.82 9.68
CA ARG A 164 -14.32 -2.40 9.14
C ARG A 164 -15.43 -1.36 8.94
N ASP A 165 -15.30 -0.18 9.54
CA ASP A 165 -16.34 0.84 9.60
C ASP A 165 -16.14 1.98 8.58
N GLN A 166 -14.99 2.05 7.90
CA GLN A 166 -14.71 3.02 6.82
C GLN A 166 -15.35 2.60 5.47
N ASP A 167 -16.59 2.08 5.53
CA ASP A 167 -17.27 1.50 4.37
C ASP A 167 -17.75 2.60 3.41
N ASN A 168 -16.95 2.86 2.38
CA ASN A 168 -17.38 3.64 1.23
C ASN A 168 -18.39 2.80 0.44
N THR A 169 -19.68 2.90 0.84
CA THR A 169 -20.84 2.04 0.49
C THR A 169 -21.12 1.74 -1.00
N PHE A 170 -20.28 2.23 -1.91
CA PHE A 170 -20.42 2.09 -3.36
C PHE A 170 -19.90 0.75 -3.93
N PHE A 171 -18.91 0.09 -3.29
CA PHE A 171 -18.26 -1.10 -3.88
C PHE A 171 -18.14 -2.27 -2.88
N PRO A 172 -18.93 -3.36 -3.02
CA PRO A 172 -19.03 -4.41 -2.00
C PRO A 172 -17.86 -5.41 -1.96
N THR A 173 -16.92 -5.33 -2.91
CA THR A 173 -15.81 -6.28 -3.08
C THR A 173 -14.48 -5.54 -3.10
N THR A 174 -13.79 -5.48 -1.96
CA THR A 174 -12.40 -5.00 -1.89
C THR A 174 -11.40 -6.16 -1.93
N THR A 175 -11.67 -7.24 -1.18
CA THR A 175 -10.80 -8.42 -1.01
C THR A 175 -10.61 -9.28 -2.27
N ILE A 176 -9.45 -9.94 -2.40
CA ILE A 176 -9.14 -10.93 -3.44
C ILE A 176 -10.17 -12.06 -3.54
N GLY A 177 -10.24 -12.65 -4.73
CA GLY A 177 -10.84 -13.96 -4.96
C GLY A 177 -9.95 -15.12 -4.53
N HIS A 178 -10.53 -16.32 -4.46
CA HIS A 178 -9.80 -17.55 -4.13
C HIS A 178 -8.83 -17.96 -5.24
N GLU A 179 -9.18 -17.65 -6.48
CA GLU A 179 -8.41 -17.83 -7.70
C GLU A 179 -7.16 -16.93 -7.79
N GLU A 180 -7.07 -15.89 -6.96
CA GLU A 180 -5.99 -14.89 -6.95
C GLU A 180 -4.91 -15.17 -5.88
N VAL A 181 -5.22 -16.04 -4.91
CA VAL A 181 -4.30 -16.49 -3.85
C VAL A 181 -2.99 -17.04 -4.44
N LYS A 182 -3.06 -17.67 -5.61
CA LYS A 182 -1.90 -18.22 -6.35
C LYS A 182 -0.84 -17.18 -6.74
N TYR A 183 -1.17 -15.89 -6.77
CA TYR A 183 -0.22 -14.84 -7.11
C TYR A 183 0.73 -14.45 -5.96
N PHE A 184 0.43 -14.86 -4.72
CA PHE A 184 1.30 -14.63 -3.57
C PHE A 184 2.23 -15.83 -3.38
N SER A 185 3.55 -15.58 -3.42
CA SER A 185 4.57 -16.63 -3.43
C SER A 185 5.04 -16.93 -1.99
N PRO A 186 5.04 -18.20 -1.51
CA PRO A 186 5.33 -18.51 -0.10
C PRO A 186 6.71 -18.05 0.40
N HIS A 187 7.70 -17.95 -0.49
CA HIS A 187 9.07 -17.50 -0.18
C HIS A 187 9.26 -15.98 -0.19
N VAL A 188 8.22 -15.20 -0.51
CA VAL A 188 8.26 -13.74 -0.50
C VAL A 188 7.65 -13.22 0.80
N LEU A 189 8.30 -12.22 1.40
CA LEU A 189 7.77 -11.43 2.50
C LEU A 189 6.82 -10.35 1.94
N TYR A 190 5.59 -10.27 2.46
CA TYR A 190 4.57 -9.31 2.07
C TYR A 190 4.23 -8.37 3.24
N TYR A 191 4.51 -7.08 3.11
CA TYR A 191 4.04 -6.05 4.03
C TYR A 191 2.61 -5.62 3.68
N VAL A 192 1.65 -5.86 4.58
CA VAL A 192 0.25 -5.49 4.37
C VAL A 192 -0.04 -4.15 5.00
N VAL A 193 -0.38 -3.15 4.18
CA VAL A 193 -0.51 -1.75 4.57
C VAL A 193 -1.89 -1.50 5.16
N LEU A 194 -1.94 -1.35 6.48
CA LEU A 194 -3.17 -1.13 7.25
C LEU A 194 -3.69 0.32 7.13
N ALA A 195 -2.78 1.27 6.91
CA ALA A 195 -3.10 2.69 6.69
C ALA A 195 -2.00 3.39 5.90
N ILE A 196 -2.41 4.34 5.05
CA ILE A 196 -1.53 5.23 4.30
C ILE A 196 -1.57 6.62 4.94
N VAL A 197 -0.40 7.11 5.35
CA VAL A 197 -0.24 8.34 6.13
C VAL A 197 0.62 9.33 5.33
N GLU A 198 0.01 10.41 4.83
CA GLU A 198 0.75 11.45 4.11
C GLU A 198 1.23 12.52 5.09
N ILE A 199 2.55 12.75 5.11
CA ILE A 199 3.17 13.74 5.99
C ILE A 199 3.61 14.94 5.15
N HIS A 200 2.90 16.06 5.33
CA HIS A 200 3.10 17.30 4.59
C HIS A 200 4.28 18.12 5.12
N MET A 201 5.44 18.01 4.47
CA MET A 201 6.66 18.75 4.84
C MET A 201 7.55 19.00 3.62
N SER A 202 8.31 20.09 3.61
CA SER A 202 9.29 20.34 2.56
C SER A 202 10.45 19.33 2.59
N ASP A 203 11.17 19.19 1.47
CA ASP A 203 12.34 18.32 1.36
C ASP A 203 13.40 18.63 2.45
N TYR A 204 13.54 19.90 2.83
CA TYR A 204 14.44 20.34 3.90
C TYR A 204 13.97 19.86 5.27
N GLU A 205 12.68 20.04 5.59
CA GLU A 205 12.09 19.60 6.87
C GLU A 205 12.13 18.06 7.00
N ALA A 206 11.88 17.33 5.91
CA ALA A 206 12.02 15.87 5.86
C ALA A 206 13.47 15.40 6.14
N ALA A 207 14.46 16.10 5.58
CA ALA A 207 15.87 15.82 5.84
C ALA A 207 16.28 16.13 7.29
N GLN A 208 15.74 17.19 7.89
CA GLN A 208 15.98 17.52 9.31
C GLN A 208 15.28 16.55 10.27
N ALA A 209 14.08 16.07 9.92
CA ALA A 209 13.33 15.13 10.75
C ALA A 209 13.95 13.71 10.80
N GLN A 210 14.77 13.35 9.81
CA GLN A 210 15.45 12.05 9.70
C GLN A 210 14.50 10.84 9.75
N VAL A 211 13.27 11.01 9.25
CA VAL A 211 12.26 9.93 9.15
C VAL A 211 12.16 9.35 7.74
N PHE A 212 12.45 10.13 6.68
CA PHE A 212 12.40 9.70 5.27
C PHE A 212 13.79 9.35 4.69
N GLY A 213 14.65 8.74 5.51
CA GLY A 213 16.00 8.31 5.13
C GLY A 213 16.98 9.46 4.87
N ALA A 214 18.14 9.14 4.30
CA ALA A 214 19.17 10.13 4.02
C ALA A 214 18.70 11.11 2.93
N LEU A 215 18.75 12.41 3.22
CA LEU A 215 18.36 13.50 2.31
C LEU A 215 16.91 13.42 1.76
N GLY A 216 16.02 12.64 2.37
CA GLY A 216 14.66 12.43 1.86
C GLY A 216 14.55 11.47 0.67
N GLU A 217 15.62 10.77 0.30
CA GLU A 217 15.64 9.85 -0.86
C GLU A 217 14.87 8.53 -0.63
N GLU A 218 14.37 8.31 0.60
CA GLU A 218 13.48 7.21 0.99
C GLU A 218 12.10 7.77 1.39
N PRO A 219 11.34 8.35 0.43
CA PRO A 219 10.12 9.14 0.67
C PRO A 219 8.91 8.30 1.11
N ILE A 220 9.08 6.99 1.21
CA ILE A 220 8.06 6.04 1.68
C ILE A 220 8.73 5.12 2.68
N LYS A 221 8.13 4.98 3.86
CA LYS A 221 8.55 4.05 4.90
C LYS A 221 7.41 3.12 5.25
N LEU A 222 7.71 1.82 5.25
CA LEU A 222 6.86 0.79 5.86
C LEU A 222 7.36 0.60 7.28
N VAL A 223 6.49 0.86 8.25
CA VAL A 223 6.78 0.81 9.69
C VAL A 223 5.87 -0.25 10.30
N ASP A 224 6.41 -1.15 11.13
CA ASP A 224 5.59 -2.07 11.90
C ASP A 224 4.67 -1.24 12.83
N PRO A 225 3.34 -1.42 12.82
CA PRO A 225 2.46 -0.61 13.67
C PRO A 225 2.72 -0.80 15.18
N ARG A 226 3.42 -1.88 15.56
CA ARG A 226 3.84 -2.20 16.93
C ARG A 226 5.16 -1.49 17.32
N ASP A 227 5.91 -0.93 16.36
CA ASP A 227 7.03 -0.03 16.62
C ASP A 227 6.52 1.38 16.96
N THR A 228 5.91 1.47 18.14
CA THR A 228 5.31 2.70 18.69
C THR A 228 6.34 3.83 18.81
N ALA A 229 7.63 3.51 18.98
CA ALA A 229 8.72 4.48 19.01
C ALA A 229 8.94 5.13 17.64
N THR A 230 8.98 4.36 16.55
CA THR A 230 9.08 4.92 15.19
C THR A 230 7.80 5.66 14.79
N VAL A 231 6.62 5.14 15.14
CA VAL A 231 5.34 5.85 14.90
C VAL A 231 5.30 7.19 15.63
N ALA A 232 5.74 7.24 16.90
CA ALA A 232 5.86 8.49 17.66
C ALA A 232 6.86 9.47 17.02
N ARG A 233 7.98 8.99 16.44
CA ARG A 233 8.90 9.86 15.68
C ARG A 233 8.22 10.52 14.46
N PHE A 234 7.34 9.81 13.76
CA PHE A 234 6.55 10.39 12.67
C PHE A 234 5.53 11.42 13.17
N ARG A 235 4.80 11.12 14.25
CA ARG A 235 3.89 12.07 14.92
C ARG A 235 4.61 13.34 15.33
N ASP A 236 5.77 13.20 15.98
CA ASP A 236 6.53 14.33 16.50
C ASP A 236 7.19 15.14 15.36
N ALA A 237 7.54 14.49 14.25
CA ALA A 237 7.96 15.17 13.03
C ALA A 237 6.81 15.98 12.41
N TRP A 238 5.59 15.41 12.34
CA TRP A 238 4.40 16.12 11.87
C TRP A 238 4.04 17.33 12.76
N ARG A 239 3.93 17.12 14.08
CA ARG A 239 3.57 18.17 15.08
C ARG A 239 4.54 19.36 15.12
N ARG A 240 5.77 19.26 14.59
CA ARG A 240 6.70 20.40 14.48
C ARG A 240 6.29 21.42 13.42
N HIS A 241 5.53 21.00 12.40
CA HIS A 241 5.24 21.81 11.22
C HIS A 241 3.75 22.07 11.02
N ARG A 242 2.86 21.41 11.77
CA ARG A 242 1.40 21.48 11.65
C ARG A 242 0.72 21.44 13.01
N LEU A 243 -0.44 22.10 13.10
CA LEU A 243 -1.32 22.04 14.27
C LEU A 243 -2.35 20.89 14.09
N PRO A 244 -2.71 20.16 15.16
CA PRO A 244 -3.74 19.11 15.08
C PRO A 244 -5.10 19.57 14.53
N SER A 245 -5.41 20.86 14.63
CA SER A 245 -6.63 21.48 14.08
C SER A 245 -6.61 21.68 12.56
N GLU A 246 -5.43 21.59 11.91
CA GLU A 246 -5.27 21.72 10.46
C GLU A 246 -5.50 20.37 9.75
N GLU A 247 -5.18 19.27 10.42
CA GLU A 247 -5.27 17.89 9.89
C GLU A 247 -5.90 16.97 10.96
N PRO A 248 -7.22 17.08 11.21
CA PRO A 248 -7.89 16.38 12.31
C PRO A 248 -7.85 14.85 12.17
N ASP A 249 -7.98 14.33 10.95
CA ASP A 249 -7.93 12.89 10.67
C ASP A 249 -6.55 12.29 11.03
N LEU A 250 -5.48 13.04 10.75
CA LEU A 250 -4.11 12.69 11.11
C LEU A 250 -3.87 12.81 12.63
N ALA A 251 -4.50 13.79 13.28
CA ALA A 251 -4.50 13.92 14.73
C ALA A 251 -5.19 12.73 15.42
N GLU A 252 -6.34 12.28 14.90
CA GLU A 252 -7.05 11.11 15.38
C GLU A 252 -6.23 9.82 15.17
N PHE A 253 -5.68 9.63 13.96
CA PHE A 253 -4.80 8.49 13.67
C PHE A 253 -3.61 8.42 14.63
N PHE A 254 -2.93 9.53 14.89
CA PHE A 254 -1.81 9.54 15.84
C PHE A 254 -2.27 9.37 17.29
N SER A 255 -3.46 9.84 17.67
CA SER A 255 -4.05 9.55 18.98
C SER A 255 -4.30 8.04 19.14
N ARG A 256 -4.96 7.40 18.16
CA ARG A 256 -5.19 5.95 18.13
C ARG A 256 -3.88 5.15 18.21
N THR A 257 -2.88 5.51 17.40
CA THR A 257 -1.64 4.74 17.25
C THR A 257 -0.55 5.03 18.29
N THR A 258 -0.57 6.19 18.97
CA THR A 258 0.47 6.55 19.96
C THR A 258 -0.08 6.75 21.37
N ASP A 259 -1.22 7.42 21.52
CA ASP A 259 -1.79 7.72 22.84
C ASP A 259 -2.65 6.54 23.34
N SER A 260 -3.24 5.75 22.42
CA SER A 260 -3.96 4.48 22.69
C SER A 260 -3.24 3.24 22.13
N ALA A 261 -1.91 3.28 22.06
CA ALA A 261 -1.08 2.33 21.32
C ALA A 261 -1.30 0.84 21.68
N GLU A 262 -1.54 0.51 22.96
CA GLU A 262 -1.80 -0.87 23.41
C GLU A 262 -3.07 -1.45 22.77
N ALA A 263 -4.18 -0.71 22.81
CA ALA A 263 -5.43 -1.11 22.18
C ALA A 263 -5.29 -1.20 20.65
N TYR A 264 -4.54 -0.29 20.04
CA TYR A 264 -4.25 -0.35 18.61
C TYR A 264 -3.43 -1.60 18.23
N CYS A 265 -2.39 -1.93 19.00
CA CYS A 265 -1.60 -3.15 18.80
C CYS A 265 -2.44 -4.42 18.98
N ALA A 266 -3.34 -4.45 19.97
CA ALA A 266 -4.28 -5.57 20.14
C ALA A 266 -5.20 -5.76 18.92
N SER A 267 -5.69 -4.66 18.31
CA SER A 267 -6.44 -4.71 17.06
C SER A 267 -5.60 -5.22 15.87
N VAL A 268 -4.32 -4.85 15.81
CA VAL A 268 -3.39 -5.37 14.78
C VAL A 268 -3.16 -6.87 14.94
N GLU A 269 -2.93 -7.37 16.16
CA GLU A 269 -2.78 -8.80 16.41
C GLU A 269 -4.07 -9.59 16.12
N GLN A 270 -5.25 -9.04 16.46
CA GLN A 270 -6.53 -9.65 16.10
C GLN A 270 -6.73 -9.68 14.58
N TRP A 271 -6.34 -8.62 13.87
CA TRP A 271 -6.38 -8.58 12.41
C TRP A 271 -5.43 -9.59 11.77
N CYS A 272 -4.22 -9.79 12.31
CA CYS A 272 -3.30 -10.84 11.85
C CYS A 272 -3.90 -12.24 11.99
N GLN A 273 -4.57 -12.53 13.13
CA GLN A 273 -5.28 -13.80 13.33
C GLN A 273 -6.47 -13.97 12.38
N ASP A 274 -7.19 -12.88 12.08
CA ASP A 274 -8.31 -12.91 11.14
C ASP A 274 -7.84 -13.10 9.69
N LEU A 275 -6.70 -12.51 9.30
CA LEU A 275 -6.09 -12.70 7.99
C LEU A 275 -5.72 -14.17 7.73
N GLU A 276 -5.20 -14.90 8.72
CA GLU A 276 -4.95 -16.34 8.58
C GLU A 276 -6.24 -17.13 8.30
N LYS A 277 -7.35 -16.78 8.97
CA LYS A 277 -8.66 -17.43 8.75
C LYS A 277 -9.20 -17.11 7.36
N VAL A 278 -9.09 -15.85 6.91
CA VAL A 278 -9.43 -15.41 5.54
C VAL A 278 -8.62 -16.19 4.51
N TRP A 279 -7.30 -16.29 4.68
CA TRP A 279 -6.40 -17.02 3.79
C TRP A 279 -6.74 -18.52 3.73
N MET A 280 -6.96 -19.17 4.88
CA MET A 280 -7.43 -20.56 4.95
C MET A 280 -8.77 -20.77 4.26
N TRP A 281 -9.70 -19.81 4.37
CA TRP A 281 -10.99 -19.87 3.68
C TRP A 281 -10.83 -19.84 2.16
N HIS A 282 -10.04 -18.90 1.63
CA HIS A 282 -9.76 -18.88 0.19
C HIS A 282 -9.08 -20.18 -0.27
N LYS A 283 -8.14 -20.75 0.50
CA LYS A 283 -7.56 -22.09 0.22
C LYS A 283 -8.59 -23.22 0.24
N CYS A 284 -9.59 -23.16 1.12
CA CYS A 284 -10.71 -24.12 1.14
C CYS A 284 -11.62 -24.03 -0.09
N ILE A 285 -11.72 -22.87 -0.74
CA ILE A 285 -12.45 -22.70 -1.99
C ILE A 285 -11.58 -23.13 -3.18
N GLU A 286 -10.35 -22.61 -3.29
CA GLU A 286 -9.38 -22.94 -4.36
C GLU A 286 -9.19 -24.45 -4.52
N LEU A 287 -8.98 -25.17 -3.41
CA LEU A 287 -8.70 -26.60 -3.41
C LEU A 287 -9.96 -27.47 -3.34
N GLY A 288 -11.16 -26.90 -3.47
CA GLY A 288 -12.42 -27.64 -3.53
C GLY A 288 -12.73 -28.47 -2.26
N VAL A 289 -12.27 -28.02 -1.09
CA VAL A 289 -12.46 -28.72 0.19
C VAL A 289 -13.96 -28.87 0.48
N ARG A 290 -14.42 -30.08 0.77
CA ARG A 290 -15.86 -30.37 1.00
C ARG A 290 -16.35 -29.80 2.33
N ASP A 291 -17.63 -29.45 2.43
CA ASP A 291 -18.20 -28.78 3.62
C ASP A 291 -18.10 -29.59 4.91
N ASN A 292 -18.06 -30.93 4.83
CA ASN A 292 -17.80 -31.78 5.99
C ASN A 292 -16.36 -31.61 6.50
N ALA A 293 -15.36 -31.54 5.62
CA ALA A 293 -13.99 -31.26 6.01
C ALA A 293 -13.80 -29.79 6.45
N ARG A 294 -14.53 -28.84 5.86
CA ARG A 294 -14.52 -27.43 6.34
C ARG A 294 -15.03 -27.30 7.78
N ALA A 295 -15.98 -28.15 8.20
CA ALA A 295 -16.44 -28.22 9.57
C ALA A 295 -15.39 -28.73 10.58
N GLU A 296 -14.43 -29.55 10.12
CA GLU A 296 -13.31 -30.01 10.94
C GLU A 296 -12.20 -28.94 11.03
N ILE A 297 -12.13 -28.04 10.03
CA ILE A 297 -11.20 -26.90 9.96
C ILE A 297 -11.69 -25.70 10.80
N TRP A 298 -12.99 -25.40 10.81
CA TRP A 298 -13.62 -24.44 11.72
C TRP A 298 -14.70 -25.15 12.55
N PRO A 299 -14.32 -25.85 13.63
CA PRO A 299 -15.29 -26.48 14.52
C PRO A 299 -16.16 -25.40 15.18
N ASP A 300 -17.47 -25.60 15.13
CA ASP A 300 -18.45 -24.82 15.91
C ASP A 300 -19.05 -25.75 16.97
N PRO A 301 -18.68 -25.60 18.26
CA PRO A 301 -19.16 -26.46 19.34
C PRO A 301 -20.66 -26.28 19.63
N ASN A 302 -21.29 -25.20 19.14
CA ASN A 302 -22.71 -24.92 19.31
C ASN A 302 -23.55 -25.38 18.11
N ARG A 303 -22.93 -25.92 17.06
CA ARG A 303 -23.63 -26.35 15.84
C ARG A 303 -24.49 -27.60 16.10
N PRO A 304 -25.81 -27.56 15.82
CA PRO A 304 -26.66 -28.73 16.00
C PRO A 304 -26.27 -29.87 15.06
N THR A 305 -26.27 -31.09 15.58
CA THR A 305 -25.92 -32.30 14.83
C THR A 305 -26.85 -32.47 13.62
N GLY A 306 -26.28 -32.69 12.43
CA GLY A 306 -27.04 -32.86 11.18
C GLY A 306 -27.37 -31.56 10.42
N VAL A 307 -27.16 -30.37 10.99
CA VAL A 307 -27.25 -29.11 10.24
C VAL A 307 -25.99 -28.95 9.37
N PRO A 308 -26.08 -28.63 8.06
CA PRO A 308 -24.92 -28.39 7.20
C PRO A 308 -24.00 -27.27 7.72
N PHE A 309 -22.73 -27.32 7.34
CA PHE A 309 -21.76 -26.28 7.68
C PHE A 309 -21.97 -25.07 6.77
N THR A 310 -22.72 -24.07 7.24
CA THR A 310 -22.97 -22.84 6.49
C THR A 310 -21.95 -21.77 6.84
N PHE A 311 -20.80 -21.82 6.17
CA PHE A 311 -20.17 -20.56 5.79
C PHE A 311 -21.00 -19.86 4.71
N PRO A 312 -20.87 -18.54 4.55
CA PRO A 312 -21.44 -17.85 3.40
C PRO A 312 -20.92 -18.43 2.08
N LEU A 313 -21.70 -18.28 1.01
CA LEU A 313 -21.36 -18.79 -0.32
C LEU A 313 -19.98 -18.27 -0.78
N PRO A 314 -19.25 -18.97 -1.67
CA PRO A 314 -17.94 -18.52 -2.17
C PRO A 314 -17.92 -17.12 -2.81
N ALA A 315 -19.07 -16.59 -3.23
CA ALA A 315 -19.24 -15.23 -3.76
C ALA A 315 -19.51 -14.15 -2.67
N PHE A 316 -19.58 -14.53 -1.39
CA PHE A 316 -19.83 -13.61 -0.29
C PHE A 316 -18.50 -12.99 0.18
N PRO A 317 -18.39 -11.65 0.27
CA PRO A 317 -17.16 -10.99 0.68
C PRO A 317 -16.71 -11.42 2.09
N THR A 318 -15.45 -11.85 2.23
CA THR A 318 -14.87 -12.31 3.50
C THR A 318 -14.84 -11.22 4.58
N ARG A 319 -14.84 -9.94 4.17
CA ARG A 319 -14.99 -8.77 5.05
C ARG A 319 -16.29 -8.76 5.88
N HIS A 320 -17.36 -9.42 5.41
CA HIS A 320 -18.64 -9.52 6.12
C HIS A 320 -18.75 -10.77 7.01
N ILE A 321 -17.68 -11.57 7.14
CA ILE A 321 -17.63 -12.71 8.04
C ILE A 321 -17.09 -12.24 9.39
N ASP A 322 -17.84 -12.47 10.47
CA ASP A 322 -17.32 -12.28 11.82
C ASP A 322 -16.33 -13.40 12.17
N TRP A 323 -15.06 -13.14 11.87
CA TRP A 323 -13.93 -14.02 12.16
C TRP A 323 -13.61 -14.14 13.64
N THR A 324 -14.07 -13.22 14.50
CA THR A 324 -13.82 -13.28 15.95
C THR A 324 -14.55 -14.45 16.59
N ARG A 325 -15.70 -14.85 16.02
CA ARG A 325 -16.51 -16.00 16.46
C ARG A 325 -16.12 -17.32 15.81
N ARG A 326 -15.04 -17.36 15.04
CA ARG A 326 -14.62 -18.53 14.25
C ARG A 326 -13.18 -18.91 14.58
N GLU A 327 -13.03 -19.94 15.39
CA GLU A 327 -11.72 -20.52 15.69
C GLU A 327 -11.26 -21.42 14.54
N LEU A 328 -9.98 -21.30 14.18
CA LEU A 328 -9.33 -22.15 13.19
C LEU A 328 -8.67 -23.33 13.91
N ASN A 329 -8.99 -24.56 13.52
CA ASN A 329 -8.38 -25.77 14.05
C ASN A 329 -6.92 -25.91 13.55
N ARG A 330 -5.98 -25.29 14.28
CA ARG A 330 -4.53 -25.34 13.99
C ARG A 330 -3.91 -26.73 14.17
N GLU A 331 -4.60 -27.67 14.81
CA GLU A 331 -4.12 -29.04 14.99
C GLU A 331 -4.45 -29.93 13.79
N HIS A 332 -5.40 -29.53 12.94
CA HIS A 332 -5.81 -30.29 11.77
C HIS A 332 -4.64 -30.38 10.74
N PRO A 333 -4.20 -31.59 10.32
CA PRO A 333 -2.99 -31.74 9.50
C PRO A 333 -2.99 -30.98 8.17
N TRP A 334 -4.16 -30.86 7.53
CA TRP A 334 -4.31 -30.04 6.31
C TRP A 334 -4.10 -28.55 6.61
N VAL A 335 -4.58 -28.05 7.75
CA VAL A 335 -4.43 -26.63 8.14
C VAL A 335 -2.96 -26.31 8.40
N GLN A 336 -2.26 -27.19 9.13
CA GLN A 336 -0.81 -27.06 9.33
C GLN A 336 -0.04 -27.04 8.00
N THR A 337 -0.43 -27.91 7.06
CA THR A 337 0.16 -27.94 5.72
C THR A 337 -0.08 -26.64 4.95
N GLN A 338 -1.32 -26.11 4.95
CA GLN A 338 -1.63 -24.87 4.22
C GLN A 338 -1.06 -23.62 4.90
N LEU A 339 -0.99 -23.56 6.23
CA LEU A 339 -0.32 -22.48 6.96
C LEU A 339 1.20 -22.52 6.72
N GLY A 340 1.81 -23.70 6.63
CA GLY A 340 3.22 -23.85 6.22
C GLY A 340 3.51 -23.41 4.78
N LEU A 341 2.48 -23.28 3.94
CA LEU A 341 2.54 -22.73 2.58
C LEU A 341 1.99 -21.28 2.49
N MET A 342 1.53 -20.70 3.60
CA MET A 342 1.04 -19.33 3.63
C MET A 342 2.23 -18.35 3.47
N PRO A 343 2.17 -17.40 2.53
CA PRO A 343 3.16 -16.33 2.44
C PRO A 343 3.23 -15.56 3.76
N ARG A 344 4.43 -15.08 4.09
CA ARG A 344 4.61 -14.29 5.31
C ARG A 344 4.01 -12.90 5.12
N PHE A 345 2.88 -12.66 5.76
CA PHE A 345 2.25 -11.34 5.84
C PHE A 345 2.63 -10.66 7.16
N GLU A 346 3.28 -9.50 7.08
CA GLU A 346 3.58 -8.65 8.23
C GLU A 346 2.77 -7.33 8.11
N PRO A 347 2.11 -6.86 9.18
CA PRO A 347 1.37 -5.60 9.14
C PRO A 347 2.32 -4.41 9.00
N ALA A 348 1.88 -3.37 8.30
CA ALA A 348 2.65 -2.15 8.09
C ALA A 348 1.78 -0.89 8.09
N LEU A 349 2.33 0.22 8.58
CA LEU A 349 1.89 1.59 8.31
C LEU A 349 2.76 2.16 7.19
N MET A 350 2.14 2.72 6.15
CA MET A 350 2.88 3.40 5.08
C MET A 350 2.92 4.90 5.33
N PHE A 351 4.06 5.40 5.82
CA PHE A 351 4.32 6.84 5.88
C PHE A 351 4.88 7.32 4.55
N ARG A 352 4.26 8.35 3.96
CA ARG A 352 4.62 8.95 2.67
C ARG A 352 4.96 10.43 2.84
N HIS A 353 6.02 10.89 2.19
CA HIS A 353 6.42 12.29 2.16
C HIS A 353 5.67 13.03 1.04
N CYS A 354 4.74 13.94 1.38
CA CYS A 354 4.19 14.90 0.42
C CYS A 354 4.90 16.24 0.59
N ASN A 355 5.74 16.63 -0.39
CA ASN A 355 6.36 17.96 -0.46
C ASN A 355 5.47 19.02 -1.12
N LYS A 356 4.27 18.63 -1.55
CA LYS A 356 3.24 19.54 -2.03
C LYS A 356 2.38 19.96 -0.84
N LYS A 357 1.73 21.11 -0.95
CA LYS A 357 0.64 21.51 -0.05
C LYS A 357 -0.66 20.75 -0.39
N CYS A 358 -0.53 19.45 -0.58
CA CYS A 358 -1.66 18.57 -0.81
C CYS A 358 -2.49 18.55 0.50
N GLY A 359 -3.82 18.68 0.42
CA GLY A 359 -4.68 18.76 1.62
C GLY A 359 -4.97 20.14 2.21
N LEU A 360 -4.23 21.20 1.87
CA LEU A 360 -4.62 22.55 2.32
C LEU A 360 -5.85 23.05 1.55
N PRO A 361 -6.81 23.75 2.21
CA PRO A 361 -7.88 24.43 1.48
C PRO A 361 -7.26 25.42 0.50
N SER A 362 -7.57 25.26 -0.78
CA SER A 362 -7.08 26.15 -1.84
C SER A 362 -7.47 27.59 -1.53
N GLU A 363 -6.53 28.53 -1.62
CA GLU A 363 -6.86 29.96 -1.57
C GLU A 363 -7.97 30.25 -2.59
N PRO A 364 -9.03 30.99 -2.21
CA PRO A 364 -10.12 31.29 -3.12
C PRO A 364 -9.57 32.09 -4.30
N ARG A 365 -9.58 31.48 -5.50
CA ARG A 365 -9.06 32.10 -6.72
C ARG A 365 -9.72 33.46 -6.93
N PRO A 366 -8.96 34.58 -7.02
CA PRO A 366 -9.54 35.88 -7.30
C PRO A 366 -10.26 35.86 -8.65
N GLY A 367 -11.60 36.00 -8.64
CA GLY A 367 -12.43 36.06 -9.85
C GLY A 367 -13.27 34.82 -10.19
N GLY A 368 -13.28 33.77 -9.37
CA GLY A 368 -14.20 32.63 -9.55
C GLY A 368 -15.64 32.98 -9.18
N LEU A 369 -16.51 33.21 -10.17
CA LEU A 369 -17.95 33.42 -9.99
C LEU A 369 -18.57 32.27 -9.18
N ALA A 370 -19.28 32.62 -8.10
CA ALA A 370 -19.91 31.64 -7.22
C ALA A 370 -21.00 30.84 -7.95
N ALA A 371 -20.76 29.54 -8.15
CA ALA A 371 -21.79 28.61 -8.60
C ALA A 371 -22.84 28.45 -7.50
N VAL A 372 -24.00 29.06 -7.71
CA VAL A 372 -25.14 29.04 -6.79
C VAL A 372 -25.56 27.60 -6.49
N ARG A 373 -25.55 27.20 -5.21
CA ARG A 373 -26.14 25.92 -4.77
C ARG A 373 -27.62 25.91 -5.15
N GLY A 374 -27.99 25.04 -6.09
CA GLY A 374 -29.36 24.89 -6.58
C GLY A 374 -30.32 24.39 -5.50
N GLY A 375 -30.98 25.31 -4.80
CA GLY A 375 -32.09 24.99 -3.92
C GLY A 375 -33.28 24.45 -4.72
N ARG A 376 -33.82 23.30 -4.32
CA ARG A 376 -35.09 22.76 -4.85
C ARG A 376 -36.23 23.75 -4.61
N ALA A 377 -36.61 24.51 -5.63
CA ALA A 377 -37.84 25.29 -5.62
C ALA A 377 -39.03 24.40 -6.05
N VAL A 378 -39.96 24.18 -5.12
CA VAL A 378 -41.20 23.43 -5.37
C VAL A 378 -42.07 24.20 -6.36
N ARG A 379 -42.45 23.56 -7.49
CA ARG A 379 -43.46 24.10 -8.41
C ARG A 379 -44.87 23.95 -7.79
N GLY A 380 -45.23 24.87 -6.91
CA GLY A 380 -46.63 25.17 -6.61
C GLY A 380 -47.20 26.07 -7.72
N GLY A 381 -48.24 25.63 -8.41
CA GLY A 381 -48.87 26.42 -9.48
C GLY A 381 -50.07 27.23 -8.97
N ARG A 382 -50.34 28.37 -9.61
CA ARG A 382 -51.70 28.78 -10.04
C ARG A 382 -51.67 30.04 -10.91
N ASN A 383 -52.43 29.95 -12.02
CA ASN A 383 -53.28 30.94 -12.68
C ASN A 383 -53.09 32.45 -12.41
N GLY A 384 -53.19 33.25 -13.48
CA GLY A 384 -54.02 34.47 -13.36
C GLY A 384 -53.79 35.63 -14.32
N ARG A 385 -54.13 35.46 -15.62
CA ARG A 385 -54.40 36.50 -16.63
C ARG A 385 -53.26 37.46 -17.02
#